data_AF-A0A831SQ87-F1
#
_entry.id   AF-A0A831SQ87-F1
#
_cell.length_a   1.000
_cell.length_b   1.000
_cell.length_c   1.000
_cell.angle_alpha   90.00
_cell.angle_beta   90.00
_cell.angle_gamma   90.00
#
_symmetry.space_group_name_H-M   'P 1'
#
loop_
_entity.id
_entity.type
_entity.pdbx_description
1 polymer ?
#
loop_
_entity_poly.entity_id
_entity_poly.type
_entity_poly.pdbx_seq_one_letter_code
_entity_poly.pdbx_strand_id
1 'polypeptide(L)'
;MSLKEKIIEVSKNFPAEFKEQRDGSLALQFVIAERKVFLSKKKLTYKCRVRINDEEREVTFFEMLGESNVGLSVGSGFEFKKETYGIKGKEREGRIEEMSKLFGKNYKYSFDYKKIREAIKKVTQDADYSFSVKFK
;
A
#
# COMPACT_ATOMS: atom_id res chain seq x y z
N MET A 1 -12.00 -1.11 -21.02
CA MET A 1 -11.26 -1.53 -19.83
C MET A 1 -9.88 -2.06 -20.19
N SER A 2 -8.92 -1.14 -20.17
CA SER A 2 -7.48 -1.39 -20.00
C SER A 2 -7.18 -2.16 -18.71
N LEU A 3 -5.95 -2.66 -18.56
CA LEU A 3 -5.49 -3.28 -17.33
C LEU A 3 -5.53 -2.30 -16.13
N LYS A 4 -5.25 -1.01 -16.35
CA LYS A 4 -5.38 0.05 -15.33
C LYS A 4 -6.81 0.16 -14.79
N GLU A 5 -7.82 0.22 -15.68
CA GLU A 5 -9.23 0.22 -15.29
C GLU A 5 -9.63 -1.06 -14.54
N LYS A 6 -9.21 -2.24 -15.00
CA LYS A 6 -9.50 -3.52 -14.30
C LYS A 6 -8.94 -3.54 -12.87
N ILE A 7 -7.73 -2.99 -12.66
CA ILE A 7 -7.08 -2.91 -11.34
C ILE A 7 -7.80 -1.91 -10.41
N ILE A 8 -8.32 -0.81 -10.95
CA ILE A 8 -9.17 0.12 -10.18
C ILE A 8 -10.50 -0.54 -9.84
N GLU A 9 -11.14 -1.24 -10.79
CA GLU A 9 -12.44 -1.90 -10.58
C GLU A 9 -12.38 -2.98 -9.49
N VAL A 10 -11.39 -3.89 -9.53
CA VAL A 10 -11.24 -4.90 -8.48
C VAL A 10 -10.99 -4.25 -7.10
N SER A 11 -10.35 -3.07 -7.06
CA SER A 11 -10.00 -2.39 -5.82
C SER A 11 -11.17 -1.85 -5.01
N LYS A 12 -12.36 -1.73 -5.61
CA LYS A 12 -13.62 -1.44 -4.91
C LYS A 12 -14.01 -2.52 -3.89
N ASN A 13 -13.42 -3.72 -4.00
CA ASN A 13 -13.59 -4.83 -3.07
C ASN A 13 -12.53 -4.84 -1.95
N PHE A 14 -11.59 -3.88 -1.93
CA PHE A 14 -10.56 -3.74 -0.91
C PHE A 14 -10.95 -2.62 0.10
N PRO A 15 -10.31 -2.54 1.28
CA PRO A 15 -10.60 -1.49 2.27
C PRO A 15 -10.25 -0.05 1.84
N ALA A 16 -9.61 0.12 0.67
CA ALA A 16 -9.42 1.39 -0.02
C ALA A 16 -9.20 1.12 -1.51
N GLU A 17 -9.63 2.04 -2.38
CA GLU A 17 -9.44 1.94 -3.83
C GLU A 17 -8.02 2.35 -4.27
N PHE A 18 -7.57 1.82 -5.41
CA PHE A 18 -6.37 2.26 -6.11
C PHE A 18 -6.57 3.65 -6.74
N LYS A 19 -5.64 4.56 -6.50
CA LYS A 19 -5.65 5.93 -7.06
C LYS A 19 -4.42 6.17 -7.90
N GLU A 20 -4.62 6.72 -9.10
CA GLU A 20 -3.54 7.06 -10.01
C GLU A 20 -2.63 8.16 -9.43
N GLN A 21 -1.34 8.02 -9.67
CA GLN A 21 -0.26 8.88 -9.18
C GLN A 21 0.33 9.69 -10.34
N ARG A 22 1.05 10.77 -10.00
CA ARG A 22 1.65 11.69 -10.99
C ARG A 22 2.76 11.07 -11.88
N ASP A 23 3.12 9.80 -11.66
CA ASP A 23 4.05 9.00 -12.47
C ASP A 23 3.35 7.87 -13.25
N GLY A 24 2.01 7.92 -13.39
CA GLY A 24 1.20 6.93 -14.10
C GLY A 24 0.98 5.60 -13.36
N SER A 25 1.61 5.42 -12.18
CA SER A 25 1.40 4.25 -11.33
C SER A 25 0.11 4.36 -10.51
N LEU A 26 -0.42 3.22 -10.06
CA LEU A 26 -1.54 3.18 -9.12
C LEU A 26 -1.00 2.97 -7.69
N ALA A 27 -1.55 3.68 -6.70
CA ALA A 27 -1.23 3.48 -5.29
C ALA A 27 -2.48 3.36 -4.41
N LEU A 28 -2.37 2.54 -3.37
CA LEU A 28 -3.43 2.23 -2.43
C LEU A 28 -2.83 2.21 -1.02
N GLN A 29 -3.50 2.85 -0.06
CA GLN A 29 -3.08 2.82 1.35
C GLN A 29 -4.26 2.92 2.30
N PHE A 30 -4.20 2.19 3.42
CA PHE A 30 -5.18 2.29 4.51
C PHE A 30 -4.59 1.82 5.85
N VAL A 31 -5.23 2.23 6.94
CA VAL A 31 -4.84 1.86 8.31
C VAL A 31 -5.36 0.45 8.61
N ILE A 32 -4.48 -0.47 8.95
CA ILE A 32 -4.81 -1.87 9.29
C ILE A 32 -4.86 -2.12 10.80
N ALA A 33 -4.27 -1.23 11.61
CA ALA A 33 -4.36 -1.24 13.06
C ALA A 33 -4.05 0.14 13.64
N GLU A 34 -4.56 0.43 14.83
CA GLU A 34 -4.05 1.51 15.68
C GLU A 34 -3.79 1.02 17.11
N ARG A 35 -2.91 1.74 17.82
CA ARG A 35 -2.65 1.52 19.25
C ARG A 35 -2.39 2.85 19.96
N LYS A 36 -2.84 2.96 21.21
CA LYS A 36 -2.53 4.10 22.08
C LYS A 36 -1.16 3.92 22.71
N VAL A 37 -0.37 4.99 22.76
CA VAL A 37 0.97 5.04 23.38
C VAL A 37 1.03 6.33 24.20
N PHE A 38 0.87 6.21 25.52
CA PHE A 38 0.66 7.35 26.43
C PHE A 38 -0.49 8.26 25.95
N LEU A 39 -0.19 9.52 25.60
CA LEU A 39 -1.15 10.51 25.12
C LEU A 39 -1.35 10.48 23.59
N SER A 40 -0.50 9.75 22.85
CA SER A 40 -0.52 9.71 21.38
C SER A 40 -1.15 8.43 20.83
N LYS A 41 -1.57 8.46 19.57
CA LYS A 41 -1.94 7.27 18.79
C LYS A 41 -0.82 6.90 17.82
N LYS A 42 -0.58 5.61 17.62
CA LYS A 42 0.21 5.09 16.51
C LYS A 42 -0.68 4.29 15.57
N LYS A 43 -0.49 4.49 14.26
CA LYS A 43 -1.21 3.79 13.19
C LYS A 43 -0.25 2.88 12.44
N LEU A 44 -0.69 1.65 12.20
CA LEU A 44 -0.05 0.73 11.27
C LEU A 44 -0.80 0.81 9.94
N THR A 45 -0.11 1.24 8.89
CA THR A 45 -0.67 1.47 7.55
C THR A 45 -0.11 0.45 6.57
N TYR A 46 -1.00 -0.24 5.85
CA TYR A 46 -0.63 -0.97 4.65
C TYR A 46 -0.55 0.01 3.48
N LYS A 47 0.49 -0.14 2.66
CA LYS A 47 0.67 0.59 1.41
C LYS A 47 1.01 -0.42 0.31
N CYS A 48 0.41 -0.29 -0.86
CA CYS A 48 0.89 -0.96 -2.06
C CYS A 48 0.83 -0.04 -3.28
N ARG A 49 1.66 -0.37 -4.28
CA ARG A 49 1.83 0.38 -5.53
C ARG A 49 1.95 -0.59 -6.69
N VAL A 50 1.30 -0.26 -7.80
CA VAL A 50 1.30 -1.05 -9.03
C VAL A 50 1.82 -0.17 -10.16
N ARG A 51 2.87 -0.63 -10.85
CA ARG A 51 3.38 -0.01 -12.06
C ARG A 51 3.20 -0.99 -13.21
N ILE A 52 2.47 -0.56 -14.23
CA ILE A 52 2.29 -1.30 -15.49
C ILE A 52 3.40 -0.82 -16.43
N ASN A 53 4.08 -1.75 -17.09
CA ASN A 53 4.86 -1.51 -18.29
C ASN A 53 4.19 -2.26 -19.44
N ASP A 54 3.49 -1.52 -20.31
CA ASP A 54 2.80 -2.09 -21.47
C ASP A 54 3.78 -2.54 -22.58
N GLU A 55 5.01 -2.01 -22.63
CA GLU A 55 6.05 -2.39 -23.61
C GLU A 55 6.65 -3.78 -23.28
N GLU A 56 7.03 -4.00 -22.02
CA GLU A 56 7.54 -5.30 -21.53
C GLU A 56 6.42 -6.29 -21.17
N ARG A 57 5.16 -5.83 -21.17
CA ARG A 57 3.99 -6.54 -20.61
C ARG A 57 4.26 -7.04 -19.19
N GLU A 58 4.88 -6.19 -18.36
CA GLU A 58 5.15 -6.46 -16.94
C GLU A 58 4.25 -5.59 -16.05
N VAL A 59 3.71 -6.18 -14.98
CA VAL A 59 3.22 -5.44 -13.83
C VAL A 59 4.16 -5.67 -12.65
N THR A 60 4.86 -4.60 -12.25
CA THR A 60 5.56 -4.57 -10.97
C THR A 60 4.56 -4.22 -9.86
N PHE A 61 4.54 -5.06 -8.83
CA PHE A 61 3.81 -4.83 -7.58
C PHE A 61 4.80 -4.58 -6.42
N PHE A 62 4.57 -3.52 -5.65
CA PHE A 62 5.27 -3.20 -4.41
C PHE A 62 4.28 -3.18 -3.25
N GLU A 63 4.67 -3.67 -2.07
CA GLU A 63 3.88 -3.52 -0.83
C GLU A 63 4.76 -3.40 0.42
N MET A 64 4.26 -2.69 1.43
CA MET A 64 4.95 -2.48 2.71
C MET A 64 3.98 -2.20 3.87
N LEU A 65 4.50 -2.33 5.09
CA LEU A 65 3.84 -1.88 6.32
C LEU A 65 4.64 -0.74 6.95
N GLY A 66 3.97 0.37 7.27
CA GLY A 66 4.58 1.53 7.95
C GLY A 66 3.88 1.87 9.26
N GLU A 67 4.64 2.15 10.32
CA GLU A 67 4.12 2.76 11.55
C GLU A 67 4.26 4.29 11.48
N SER A 68 3.15 5.01 11.63
CA SER A 68 3.13 6.47 11.78
C SER A 68 2.62 6.89 13.16
N ASN A 69 3.22 7.93 13.73
CA ASN A 69 2.78 8.54 14.98
C ASN A 69 1.77 9.66 14.66
N VAL A 70 0.59 9.64 15.25
CA VAL A 70 -0.34 10.77 15.24
C VAL A 70 -0.01 11.65 16.44
N GLY A 71 0.77 12.70 16.19
CA GLY A 71 1.12 13.72 17.17
C GLY A 71 1.53 15.01 16.46
N LEU A 72 0.72 16.06 16.64
CA LEU A 72 0.95 17.45 16.19
C LEU A 72 1.52 17.64 14.77
N SER A 73 0.61 17.80 13.82
CA SER A 73 0.86 18.63 12.64
C SER A 73 -0.39 19.49 12.44
N VAL A 74 -0.30 20.77 12.79
CA VAL A 74 -1.36 21.74 12.54
C VAL A 74 -1.30 22.09 11.05
N GLY A 75 -2.32 21.66 10.30
CA GLY A 75 -2.33 21.77 8.85
C GLY A 75 -3.72 21.46 8.29
N SER A 76 -4.57 22.48 8.23
CA SER A 76 -5.87 22.40 7.56
C SER A 76 -5.65 22.25 6.05
N GLY A 77 -6.00 21.10 5.47
CA GLY A 77 -5.87 20.91 4.02
C GLY A 77 -6.19 19.49 3.55
N PHE A 78 -7.33 19.34 2.89
CA PHE A 78 -7.61 18.16 2.05
C PHE A 78 -6.93 18.38 0.69
N GLU A 79 -5.62 18.12 0.58
CA GLU A 79 -4.87 18.39 -0.66
C GLU A 79 -3.95 17.24 -1.07
N PHE A 80 -4.04 16.82 -2.33
CA PHE A 80 -3.14 15.84 -2.96
C PHE A 80 -1.78 16.46 -3.32
N LYS A 81 -1.11 17.03 -2.31
CA LYS A 81 0.22 17.62 -2.45
C LYS A 81 1.27 16.51 -2.58
N LYS A 82 2.17 16.68 -3.56
CA LYS A 82 3.32 15.79 -3.82
C LYS A 82 4.38 16.02 -2.75
N GLU A 83 4.10 15.59 -1.54
CA GLU A 83 5.01 15.70 -0.42
C GLU A 83 5.47 14.32 0.00
N THR A 84 6.72 14.03 -0.32
CA THR A 84 7.54 13.04 0.39
C THR A 84 7.80 13.59 1.81
N TYR A 85 6.74 13.71 2.61
CA TYR A 85 6.84 14.02 4.03
C TYR A 85 7.79 13.00 4.65
N GLY A 86 8.99 13.45 5.05
CA GLY A 86 10.05 12.57 5.52
C GLY A 86 9.52 11.71 6.67
N ILE A 87 9.30 10.42 6.39
CA ILE A 87 8.55 9.55 7.29
C ILE A 87 9.43 9.22 8.49
N LYS A 88 9.34 10.05 9.54
CA LYS A 88 9.98 9.87 10.85
C LYS A 88 9.34 8.74 11.69
N GLY A 89 8.87 7.70 11.00
CA GLY A 89 8.64 6.36 11.54
C GLY A 89 9.76 5.45 11.05
N LYS A 90 9.93 4.28 11.67
CA LYS A 90 10.88 3.28 11.14
C LYS A 90 10.23 2.51 9.99
N GLU A 91 10.13 3.16 8.83
CA GLU A 91 10.00 2.42 7.57
C GLU A 91 11.25 1.53 7.45
N ARG A 92 11.00 0.23 7.35
CA ARG A 92 12.03 -0.79 7.21
C ARG A 92 11.73 -1.52 5.93
N GLU A 93 12.65 -1.38 5.00
CA GLU A 93 12.70 -2.10 3.73
C GLU A 93 12.98 -3.59 4.04
N GLY A 94 12.30 -4.50 3.33
CA GLY A 94 12.23 -5.93 3.67
C GLY A 94 10.89 -6.59 3.31
N ARG A 95 10.77 -7.92 3.45
CA ARG A 95 9.54 -8.63 3.05
C ARG A 95 8.38 -8.31 4.00
N ILE A 96 7.19 -8.13 3.43
CA ILE A 96 5.97 -7.84 4.21
C ILE A 96 5.66 -8.92 5.26
N GLU A 97 6.03 -10.18 5.03
CA GLU A 97 5.87 -11.28 5.99
C GLU A 97 6.75 -11.08 7.24
N GLU A 98 7.98 -10.60 7.08
CA GLU A 98 8.89 -10.26 8.18
C GLU A 98 8.40 -9.02 8.94
N MET A 99 8.00 -7.99 8.20
CA MET A 99 7.42 -6.77 8.76
C MET A 99 6.11 -7.06 9.50
N SER A 100 5.29 -7.97 9.00
CA SER A 100 4.06 -8.42 9.64
C SER A 100 4.35 -9.14 10.95
N LYS A 101 5.34 -10.07 10.97
CA LYS A 101 5.82 -10.75 12.18
C LYS A 101 6.44 -9.80 13.21
N LEU A 102 7.08 -8.72 12.77
CA LEU A 102 7.65 -7.68 13.64
C LEU A 102 6.57 -6.78 14.25
N PHE A 103 5.60 -6.33 13.46
CA PHE A 103 4.49 -5.50 13.94
C PHE A 103 3.45 -6.28 14.75
N GLY A 104 3.26 -7.58 14.50
CA GLY A 104 2.39 -8.45 15.29
C GLY A 104 2.79 -8.57 16.78
N LYS A 105 4.06 -8.27 17.13
CA LYS A 105 4.50 -8.12 18.53
C LYS A 105 3.92 -6.88 19.23
N ASN A 106 3.41 -5.92 18.47
CA ASN A 106 3.07 -4.56 18.90
C ASN A 106 1.61 -4.17 18.60
N TYR A 107 0.99 -4.83 17.62
CA TYR A 107 -0.37 -4.59 17.14
C TYR A 107 -1.13 -5.91 17.03
N LYS A 108 -2.39 -5.92 17.47
CA LYS A 108 -3.34 -7.00 17.15
C LYS A 108 -4.06 -6.62 15.86
N TYR A 109 -3.87 -7.40 14.80
CA TYR A 109 -4.60 -7.27 13.54
C TYR A 109 -4.66 -8.62 12.81
N SER A 110 -5.67 -8.78 11.95
CA SER A 110 -5.92 -9.99 11.14
C SER A 110 -5.92 -9.69 9.64
N PHE A 111 -5.40 -8.52 9.23
CA PHE A 111 -5.37 -8.12 7.83
C PHE A 111 -4.46 -9.01 6.98
N ASP A 112 -5.07 -9.67 6.01
CA ASP A 112 -4.41 -10.53 5.04
C ASP A 112 -4.08 -9.74 3.75
N TYR A 113 -2.85 -9.24 3.69
CA TYR A 113 -2.29 -8.54 2.53
C TYR A 113 -2.15 -9.44 1.29
N LYS A 114 -2.07 -10.78 1.46
CA LYS A 114 -1.90 -11.70 0.33
C LYS A 114 -3.09 -11.63 -0.61
N LYS A 115 -4.31 -11.44 -0.09
CA LYS A 115 -5.53 -11.25 -0.89
C LYS A 115 -5.44 -10.08 -1.88
N ILE A 116 -4.81 -8.96 -1.52
CA ILE A 116 -4.62 -7.84 -2.45
C ILE A 116 -3.57 -8.20 -3.50
N ARG A 117 -2.42 -8.75 -3.08
CA ARG A 117 -1.36 -9.23 -4.00
C ARG A 117 -1.90 -10.26 -5.01
N GLU A 118 -2.72 -11.21 -4.56
CA GLU A 118 -3.31 -12.28 -5.36
C GLU A 118 -4.42 -11.79 -6.29
N ALA A 119 -5.29 -10.88 -5.83
CA ALA A 119 -6.30 -10.27 -6.67
C ALA A 119 -5.69 -9.44 -7.81
N ILE A 120 -4.65 -8.64 -7.54
CA ILE A 120 -3.94 -7.91 -8.59
C ILE A 120 -3.17 -8.86 -9.50
N LYS A 121 -2.45 -9.86 -8.95
CA LYS A 121 -1.79 -10.90 -9.75
C LYS A 121 -2.77 -11.57 -10.72
N LYS A 122 -3.96 -11.96 -10.25
CA LYS A 122 -4.99 -12.56 -11.10
C LYS A 122 -5.41 -11.60 -12.21
N VAL A 123 -5.78 -10.36 -11.90
CA VAL A 123 -6.19 -9.37 -12.91
C VAL A 123 -5.09 -9.06 -13.94
N THR A 124 -3.81 -9.11 -13.53
CA THR A 124 -2.64 -9.04 -14.41
C THR A 124 -2.54 -10.26 -15.33
N GLN A 125 -2.65 -11.48 -14.80
CA GLN A 125 -2.55 -12.71 -15.60
C GLN A 125 -3.77 -12.92 -16.51
N ASP A 126 -4.97 -12.55 -16.09
CA ASP A 126 -6.21 -12.49 -16.88
C ASP A 126 -6.17 -11.39 -17.98
N ALA A 127 -5.07 -10.63 -18.07
CA ALA A 127 -4.76 -9.70 -19.16
C ALA A 127 -3.53 -10.13 -19.99
N ASP A 128 -2.95 -11.31 -19.71
CA ASP A 128 -1.73 -11.85 -20.32
C ASP A 128 -0.50 -10.94 -20.09
N TYR A 129 -0.35 -10.41 -18.87
CA TYR A 129 0.84 -9.70 -18.39
C TYR A 129 1.61 -10.58 -17.39
N SER A 130 2.93 -10.41 -17.36
CA SER A 130 3.77 -10.95 -16.28
C SER A 130 3.59 -10.14 -14.99
N PHE A 131 3.81 -10.78 -13.83
CA PHE A 131 3.61 -10.16 -12.52
C PHE A 131 4.85 -10.37 -11.64
N SER A 132 5.55 -9.29 -11.30
CA SER A 132 6.72 -9.32 -10.43
C SER A 132 6.47 -8.59 -9.12
N VAL A 133 6.85 -9.19 -7.99
CA VAL A 133 6.83 -8.53 -6.69
C VAL A 133 8.22 -7.99 -6.41
N LYS A 134 8.37 -6.66 -6.42
CA LYS A 134 9.62 -5.99 -6.11
C LYS A 134 9.51 -5.36 -4.73
N PHE A 135 10.54 -5.56 -3.92
CA PHE A 135 10.70 -4.87 -2.64
C PHE A 135 11.47 -3.57 -2.92
N LYS A 136 11.14 -2.52 -2.17
CA LYS A 136 12.04 -1.38 -2.00
C LYS A 136 12.87 -1.63 -0.75
#